data_AF-A0A328TKH1-F1
#
_entry.id   AF-A0A328TKH1-F1
#
_cell.length_a   1.000
_cell.length_b   1.000
_cell.length_c   1.000
_cell.angle_alpha   90.00
_cell.angle_beta   90.00
_cell.angle_gamma   90.00
#
_symmetry.space_group_name_H-M   'P 1'
#
loop_
_entity.id
_entity.type
_entity.pdbx_description
1 polymer ?
#
loop_
_entity_poly.entity_id
_entity_poly.type
_entity_poly.pdbx_seq_one_letter_code
_entity_poly.pdbx_strand_id
1 'polypeptide(L)'
;MELDTLKKAKEIIRKDPGISVNTLTNREKTKIVDALRETYPLAELLSVLTLARSSYFYHRAALRAGDKYVTVHTTMAEVFNGNYGCYGYRCLHAMLRQEGLRLCGKVVRRLMAEEQPVVSRSRRQRYKAPRPTIYSPEILKRRSLIKNG
;
A
#
# COMPACT_ATOMS: atom_id res chain seq x y z
N MET A 1 -27.74 -24.71 23.47
CA MET A 1 -26.30 -24.48 23.23
C MET A 1 -26.05 -23.57 22.02
N GLU A 2 -26.88 -23.60 20.96
CA GLU A 2 -26.77 -22.70 19.78
C GLU A 2 -26.93 -21.19 20.03
N LEU A 3 -27.59 -20.78 21.11
CA LEU A 3 -27.80 -19.35 21.40
C LEU A 3 -26.54 -18.66 21.95
N ASP A 4 -25.60 -19.43 22.52
CA ASP A 4 -24.43 -18.90 23.20
C ASP A 4 -23.29 -18.62 22.20
N THR A 5 -23.16 -19.45 21.17
CA THR A 5 -22.31 -19.20 19.99
C THR A 5 -22.77 -17.96 19.23
N LEU A 6 -24.09 -17.79 19.04
CA LEU A 6 -24.67 -16.62 18.39
C LEU A 6 -24.48 -15.33 19.20
N LYS A 7 -24.61 -15.38 20.53
CA LYS A 7 -24.38 -14.22 21.41
C LYS A 7 -22.91 -13.78 21.41
N LYS A 8 -21.96 -14.70 21.52
CA LYS A 8 -20.52 -14.39 21.50
C LYS A 8 -20.02 -13.97 20.12
N ALA A 9 -20.50 -14.59 19.04
CA ALA A 9 -20.21 -14.14 17.68
C ALA A 9 -20.75 -12.72 17.45
N LYS A 10 -21.95 -12.39 17.96
CA LYS A 10 -22.48 -11.03 17.97
C LYS A 10 -21.66 -10.05 18.83
N GLU A 11 -21.14 -10.48 19.98
CA GLU A 11 -20.27 -9.62 20.81
C GLU A 11 -18.95 -9.27 20.12
N ILE A 12 -18.37 -10.20 19.35
CA ILE A 12 -17.15 -9.93 18.58
C ILE A 12 -17.45 -8.97 17.43
N ILE A 13 -18.59 -9.12 16.76
CA ILE A 13 -19.06 -8.19 15.71
C ILE A 13 -19.34 -6.79 16.30
N ARG A 14 -19.80 -6.68 17.56
CA ARG A 14 -20.09 -5.40 18.22
C ARG A 14 -18.88 -4.48 18.39
N LYS A 15 -17.64 -4.94 18.17
CA LYS A 15 -16.46 -4.06 18.20
C LYS A 15 -16.42 -3.11 16.99
N ASP A 16 -17.16 -3.41 15.91
CA ASP A 16 -17.40 -2.52 14.76
C ASP A 16 -18.90 -2.54 14.37
N PRO A 17 -19.71 -1.55 14.80
CA PRO A 17 -21.17 -1.65 14.87
C PRO A 17 -21.94 -1.61 13.53
N GLY A 18 -21.29 -1.88 12.39
CA GLY A 18 -21.91 -1.81 11.05
C GLY A 18 -21.88 -3.10 10.22
N ILE A 19 -21.26 -4.17 10.71
CA ILE A 19 -20.95 -5.34 9.86
C ILE A 19 -21.96 -6.46 10.10
N SER A 20 -22.90 -6.64 9.17
CA SER A 20 -23.79 -7.79 9.16
C SER A 20 -23.05 -9.06 8.70
N VAL A 21 -23.44 -10.24 9.21
CA VAL A 21 -22.92 -11.56 8.75
C VAL A 21 -23.06 -11.80 7.25
N ASN A 22 -24.00 -11.10 6.60
CA ASN A 22 -24.24 -11.17 5.16
C ASN A 22 -23.36 -10.21 4.36
N THR A 23 -22.82 -9.14 4.96
CA THR A 23 -21.86 -8.23 4.29
C THR A 23 -20.42 -8.72 4.37
N LEU A 24 -20.10 -9.65 5.27
CA LEU A 24 -18.75 -10.19 5.45
C LEU A 24 -18.30 -11.04 4.26
N THR A 25 -17.07 -10.81 3.80
CA THR A 25 -16.44 -11.63 2.77
C THR A 25 -16.12 -13.02 3.31
N ASN A 26 -16.05 -14.02 2.42
CA ASN A 26 -15.71 -15.40 2.82
C ASN A 26 -14.34 -15.50 3.53
N ARG A 27 -13.40 -14.59 3.21
CA ARG A 27 -12.09 -14.52 3.87
C ARG A 27 -12.22 -14.05 5.32
N GLU A 28 -13.04 -13.04 5.59
CA GLU A 28 -13.29 -12.54 6.95
C GLU A 28 -14.06 -13.57 7.78
N LYS A 29 -15.10 -14.19 7.20
CA LYS A 29 -15.80 -15.32 7.83
C LYS A 29 -14.83 -16.42 8.23
N THR A 30 -13.89 -16.75 7.35
CA THR A 30 -12.87 -17.78 7.64
C THR A 30 -11.96 -17.39 8.80
N LYS A 31 -11.55 -16.12 8.92
CA LYS A 31 -10.75 -15.63 10.07
C LYS A 31 -11.52 -15.76 11.39
N ILE A 32 -12.81 -15.42 11.38
CA ILE A 32 -13.68 -15.56 12.57
C ILE A 32 -13.81 -17.02 12.96
N VAL A 33 -14.07 -17.92 11.98
CA VAL A 33 -14.15 -19.37 12.24
C VAL A 33 -12.83 -19.90 12.79
N ASP A 34 -11.69 -19.49 12.23
CA ASP A 34 -10.38 -20.00 12.67
C ASP A 34 -10.05 -19.57 14.11
N ALA A 35 -10.41 -18.34 14.50
CA ALA A 35 -10.25 -17.85 15.87
C ALA A 35 -11.17 -18.55 16.88
N LEU A 36 -12.40 -18.89 16.47
CA LEU A 36 -13.39 -19.54 17.35
C LEU A 36 -13.28 -21.08 17.37
N ARG A 37 -12.42 -21.65 16.53
CA ARG A 37 -12.30 -23.10 16.37
C ARG A 37 -11.76 -23.80 17.62
N GLU A 38 -11.02 -23.12 18.48
CA GLU A 38 -10.52 -23.69 19.73
C GLU A 38 -11.63 -23.92 20.76
N THR A 39 -12.71 -23.13 20.68
CA THR A 39 -13.80 -23.15 21.66
C THR A 39 -15.04 -23.87 21.14
N TYR A 40 -15.27 -23.92 19.83
CA TYR A 40 -16.53 -24.40 19.25
C TYR A 40 -16.32 -25.38 18.08
N PRO A 41 -17.25 -26.33 17.88
CA PRO A 41 -17.18 -27.28 16.76
C PRO A 41 -17.38 -26.58 15.42
N LEU A 42 -16.55 -26.95 14.44
CA LEU A 42 -16.52 -26.32 13.11
C LEU A 42 -17.88 -26.37 12.38
N ALA A 43 -18.65 -27.45 12.54
CA ALA A 43 -19.92 -27.61 11.83
C ALA A 43 -20.94 -26.53 12.20
N GLU A 44 -21.02 -26.18 13.49
CA GLU A 44 -21.92 -25.14 14.00
C GLU A 44 -21.46 -23.74 13.57
N LEU A 45 -20.14 -23.49 13.57
CA LEU A 45 -19.60 -22.20 13.12
C LEU A 45 -19.90 -21.94 11.64
N LEU A 46 -19.81 -22.98 10.80
CA LEU A 46 -20.08 -22.88 9.37
C LEU A 46 -21.57 -22.68 9.06
N SER A 47 -22.47 -23.31 9.82
CA SER A 47 -23.92 -23.12 9.64
C SER A 47 -24.34 -21.71 10.00
N VAL A 48 -23.84 -21.17 11.13
CA VAL A 48 -24.15 -19.81 11.60
C VAL A 48 -23.64 -18.74 10.62
N LEU A 49 -22.44 -18.90 10.07
CA LEU A 49 -21.84 -17.94 9.15
C LEU A 49 -22.20 -18.17 7.68
N THR A 50 -23.08 -19.14 7.40
CA THR A 50 -23.49 -19.54 6.05
C THR A 50 -22.29 -19.73 5.11
N LEU A 51 -21.25 -20.41 5.61
CA LEU A 51 -20.00 -20.64 4.87
C LEU A 51 -19.89 -22.11 4.47
N ALA A 52 -19.68 -22.36 3.18
CA ALA A 52 -19.44 -23.71 2.70
C ALA A 52 -18.12 -24.27 3.26
N ARG A 53 -18.11 -25.57 3.59
CA ARG A 53 -16.93 -26.24 4.15
C ARG A 53 -15.72 -26.19 3.22
N SER A 54 -15.93 -26.34 1.90
CA SER A 54 -14.89 -26.20 0.87
C SER A 54 -14.29 -24.79 0.87
N SER A 55 -15.13 -23.75 0.92
CA SER A 55 -14.71 -22.35 0.99
C SER A 55 -13.87 -22.07 2.23
N TYR A 56 -14.25 -22.62 3.38
CA TYR A 56 -13.46 -22.50 4.61
C TYR A 56 -12.06 -23.09 4.45
N PHE A 57 -11.94 -24.33 3.96
CA PHE A 57 -10.62 -24.96 3.79
C PHE A 57 -9.76 -24.25 2.75
N TYR A 58 -10.37 -23.77 1.66
CA TYR A 58 -9.68 -22.96 0.64
C TYR A 58 -9.09 -21.67 1.24
N HIS A 59 -9.92 -20.87 1.91
CA HIS A 59 -9.46 -19.61 2.50
C HIS A 59 -8.52 -19.84 3.68
N ARG A 60 -8.69 -20.92 4.46
CA ARG A 60 -7.77 -21.26 5.56
C ARG A 60 -6.40 -21.66 5.03
N ALA A 61 -6.32 -22.43 3.95
CA ALA A 61 -5.06 -22.74 3.30
C ALA A 61 -4.36 -21.46 2.83
N ALA A 62 -5.10 -20.53 2.23
CA ALA A 62 -4.57 -19.23 1.83
C ALA A 62 -4.11 -18.37 3.02
N LEU A 63 -4.78 -18.41 4.17
CA LEU A 63 -4.34 -17.72 5.39
C LEU A 63 -3.04 -18.32 5.94
N ARG A 64 -2.92 -19.66 5.94
CA ARG A 64 -1.73 -20.37 6.43
C ARG A 64 -0.51 -20.25 5.50
N ALA A 65 -0.75 -20.13 4.20
CA ALA A 65 0.30 -19.91 3.22
C ALA A 65 1.06 -18.58 3.44
N GLY A 66 0.52 -17.69 4.28
CA GLY A 66 1.13 -16.38 4.55
C GLY A 66 1.08 -15.48 3.32
N ASP A 67 1.63 -14.28 3.46
CA ASP A 67 1.85 -13.43 2.30
C ASP A 67 3.08 -13.92 1.53
N LYS A 68 2.90 -14.27 0.26
CA LYS A 68 4.01 -14.66 -0.63
C LYS A 68 5.06 -13.54 -0.74
N TYR A 69 4.65 -12.30 -0.51
CA TYR A 69 5.48 -11.13 -0.74
C TYR A 69 6.07 -10.53 0.54
N VAL A 70 5.99 -11.16 1.73
CA VAL A 70 6.55 -10.58 2.98
C VAL A 70 7.99 -10.09 2.79
N THR A 71 8.87 -10.91 2.22
CA THR A 71 10.27 -10.55 1.96
C THR A 71 10.43 -9.40 0.96
N VAL A 72 9.50 -9.33 -0.01
CA VAL A 72 9.43 -8.24 -0.98
C VAL A 72 8.99 -6.95 -0.31
N HIS A 73 8.04 -6.99 0.63
CA HIS A 73 7.63 -5.80 1.38
C HIS A 73 8.80 -5.21 2.17
N THR A 74 9.57 -6.05 2.88
CA THR A 74 10.74 -5.61 3.66
C THR A 74 11.80 -4.95 2.77
N THR A 75 12.24 -5.63 1.71
CA THR A 75 13.24 -5.10 0.77
C THR A 75 12.76 -3.83 0.06
N MET A 76 11.48 -3.78 -0.31
CA MET A 76 10.88 -2.60 -0.91
C MET A 76 10.89 -1.39 0.04
N ALA A 77 10.58 -1.60 1.32
CA ALA A 77 10.61 -0.55 2.35
C ALA A 77 12.04 -0.06 2.63
N GLU A 78 13.02 -0.97 2.68
CA GLU A 78 14.44 -0.63 2.84
C GLU A 78 14.94 0.25 1.69
N VAL A 79 14.69 -0.16 0.45
CA VAL A 79 15.08 0.62 -0.74
C VAL A 79 14.36 1.97 -0.79
N PHE A 80 13.09 2.02 -0.40
CA PHE A 80 12.31 3.25 -0.38
C PHE A 80 12.82 4.25 0.67
N ASN A 81 13.07 3.78 1.89
CA ASN A 81 13.56 4.61 3.00
C ASN A 81 15.02 5.04 2.79
N GLY A 82 15.87 4.14 2.26
CA GLY A 82 17.27 4.46 1.92
C GLY A 82 17.41 5.57 0.87
N ASN A 83 16.38 5.79 0.04
CA ASN A 83 16.37 6.84 -0.98
C ASN A 83 15.36 7.97 -0.66
N TYR A 84 15.25 8.35 0.61
CA TYR A 84 14.46 9.50 1.10
C TYR A 84 12.96 9.46 0.74
N GLY A 85 12.42 8.30 0.39
CA GLY A 85 11.03 8.16 -0.04
C GLY A 85 10.70 8.82 -1.39
N CYS A 86 11.71 9.14 -2.20
CA CYS A 86 11.51 9.82 -3.49
C CYS A 86 11.15 8.86 -4.64
N TYR A 87 11.36 7.55 -4.46
CA TYR A 87 11.21 6.56 -5.51
C TYR A 87 9.74 6.18 -5.75
N GLY A 88 9.30 6.37 -6.99
CA GLY A 88 8.07 5.76 -7.49
C GLY A 88 8.28 4.30 -7.91
N TYR A 89 7.18 3.60 -8.20
CA TYR A 89 7.20 2.16 -8.55
C TYR A 89 8.14 1.80 -9.71
N ARG A 90 8.41 2.72 -10.65
CA ARG A 90 9.34 2.47 -11.79
C ARG A 90 10.79 2.32 -11.31
N CYS A 91 11.26 3.23 -10.47
CA CYS A 91 12.62 3.18 -9.93
C CYS A 91 12.76 1.99 -8.98
N LEU A 92 11.74 1.76 -8.16
CA LEU A 92 11.69 0.64 -7.23
C LEU A 92 11.73 -0.71 -7.96
N HIS A 93 10.98 -0.86 -9.06
CA HIS A 93 11.02 -2.06 -9.91
C HIS A 93 12.40 -2.31 -10.52
N ALA A 94 13.10 -1.25 -10.94
CA ALA A 94 14.46 -1.38 -11.46
C ALA A 94 15.45 -1.83 -10.37
N MET A 95 15.37 -1.24 -9.17
CA MET A 95 16.20 -1.61 -8.01
C MET A 95 15.95 -3.05 -7.57
N LEU A 96 14.69 -3.45 -7.41
CA LEU A 96 14.33 -4.83 -7.07
C LEU A 96 14.87 -5.84 -8.10
N ARG A 97 14.92 -5.46 -9.38
CA ARG A 97 15.51 -6.31 -10.43
C ARG A 97 17.03 -6.43 -10.31
N GLN A 98 17.73 -5.39 -9.85
CA GLN A 98 19.17 -5.44 -9.57
C GLN A 98 19.47 -6.33 -8.35
N GLU A 99 18.62 -6.27 -7.33
CA GLU A 99 18.66 -7.15 -6.13
C GLU A 99 18.23 -8.61 -6.42
N GLY A 100 18.00 -8.98 -7.68
CA GLY A 100 17.62 -10.33 -8.10
C GLY A 100 16.14 -10.68 -7.94
N LEU A 101 15.31 -9.78 -7.43
CA LEU A 101 13.85 -9.97 -7.29
C LEU A 101 13.14 -9.68 -8.62
N ARG A 102 12.92 -10.74 -9.42
CA ARG A 102 12.21 -10.68 -10.70
C ARG A 102 10.69 -10.61 -10.51
N LEU A 103 10.18 -9.44 -10.12
CA LEU A 103 8.75 -9.16 -10.04
C LEU A 103 8.26 -8.43 -11.29
N CYS A 104 6.96 -8.54 -11.59
CA CYS A 104 6.36 -7.72 -12.63
C CYS A 104 6.05 -6.33 -12.10
N GLY A 105 6.15 -5.29 -12.94
CA GLY A 105 5.91 -3.91 -12.52
C GLY A 105 4.47 -3.67 -12.01
N LYS A 106 3.49 -4.48 -12.44
CA LYS A 106 2.11 -4.44 -11.92
C LYS A 106 2.04 -4.88 -10.45
N VAL A 107 2.80 -5.92 -10.08
CA VAL A 107 2.88 -6.37 -8.68
C VAL A 107 3.55 -5.30 -7.83
N VAL A 108 4.69 -4.74 -8.26
CA VAL A 108 5.35 -3.65 -7.51
C VAL A 108 4.42 -2.46 -7.31
N ARG A 109 3.67 -2.06 -8.35
CA ARG A 109 2.68 -0.98 -8.22
C ARG A 109 1.57 -1.33 -7.21
N ARG A 110 1.06 -2.56 -7.24
CA ARG A 110 0.02 -3.01 -6.31
C ARG A 110 0.53 -3.04 -4.86
N LEU A 111 1.69 -3.65 -4.63
CA LEU A 111 2.33 -3.71 -3.31
C LEU A 111 2.63 -2.30 -2.78
N MET A 112 3.13 -1.40 -3.64
CA MET A 112 3.34 -0.01 -3.25
C MET A 112 2.02 0.71 -2.93
N ALA A 113 0.90 0.37 -3.57
CA ALA A 113 -0.40 0.95 -3.22
C ALA A 113 -0.96 0.42 -1.89
N GLU A 114 -0.71 -0.86 -1.58
CA GLU A 114 -1.08 -1.50 -0.32
C GLU A 114 -0.33 -0.86 0.88
N GLU A 115 0.94 -0.54 0.70
CA GLU A 115 1.80 0.07 1.75
C GLU A 115 1.62 1.59 1.91
N GLN A 116 0.91 2.27 0.99
CA GLN A 116 0.73 3.72 0.94
C GLN A 116 1.99 4.58 1.26
N PRO A 117 3.19 4.30 0.69
CA PRO A 117 4.36 5.11 0.94
C PRO A 117 4.13 6.50 0.32
N VAL A 118 4.09 7.52 1.18
CA VAL A 118 3.98 8.91 0.76
C VAL A 118 5.26 9.27 0.01
N VAL A 119 5.20 9.26 -1.32
CA VAL A 119 6.34 9.68 -2.14
C VAL A 119 6.60 11.16 -1.87
N SER A 120 7.74 11.46 -1.28
CA SER A 120 8.20 12.81 -0.99
C SER A 120 8.53 13.53 -2.29
N ARG A 121 7.51 14.06 -2.97
CA ARG A 121 7.71 14.86 -4.18
C ARG A 121 8.16 16.26 -3.76
N SER A 122 9.47 16.48 -3.77
CA SER A 122 10.01 17.84 -3.82
C SER A 122 9.39 18.56 -5.03
N ARG A 123 8.62 19.61 -4.76
CA ARG A 123 7.97 20.41 -5.80
C ARG A 123 9.08 21.06 -6.61
N ARG A 124 9.30 20.60 -7.86
CA ARG A 124 10.24 21.25 -8.79
C ARG A 124 9.93 22.74 -8.83
N GLN A 125 10.88 23.53 -8.36
CA GLN A 125 10.81 24.98 -8.48
C GLN A 125 10.87 25.28 -9.98
N ARG A 126 9.78 25.79 -10.55
CA ARG A 126 9.78 26.22 -11.96
C ARG A 126 10.91 27.23 -12.12
N TYR A 127 11.73 27.04 -13.16
CA TYR A 127 12.77 28.00 -13.53
C TYR A 127 12.15 29.39 -13.59
N LYS A 128 12.57 30.28 -12.69
CA LYS A 128 12.21 31.69 -12.73
C LYS A 128 13.28 32.34 -13.58
N ALA A 129 12.92 32.71 -14.81
CA ALA A 129 13.80 33.53 -15.64
C ALA A 129 14.21 34.77 -14.82
N PRO A 130 15.50 35.14 -14.82
CA PRO A 130 15.94 36.35 -14.14
C PRO A 130 15.13 37.53 -14.69
N ARG A 131 14.68 38.42 -13.80
CA ARG A 131 13.99 39.66 -14.21
C ARG A 131 14.90 40.40 -15.19
N PRO A 132 14.37 40.98 -16.28
CA PRO A 132 15.19 41.78 -17.18
C PRO A 132 15.86 42.87 -16.35
N THR A 133 17.17 42.78 -16.22
CA THR A 133 17.97 43.85 -15.62
C THR A 133 17.71 45.07 -16.50
N ILE A 134 17.02 46.07 -15.97
CA ILE A 134 16.94 47.37 -16.61
C ILE A 134 18.38 47.85 -16.65
N TYR A 135 19.02 47.78 -17.81
CA TYR A 135 20.38 48.27 -17.99
C TYR A 135 20.38 49.75 -17.58
N SER A 136 21.13 50.08 -16.53
CA SER A 136 21.32 51.47 -16.12
C SER A 136 21.88 52.25 -17.31
N PRO A 137 21.31 53.42 -17.66
CA PRO A 137 21.62 54.16 -18.89
C PRO A 137 23.10 54.56 -19.04
N GLU A 138 23.90 54.51 -17.97
CA GLU A 138 25.35 54.70 -18.03
C GLU A 138 26.10 53.61 -18.83
N ILE A 139 25.62 52.36 -18.81
CA ILE A 139 26.32 51.24 -19.48
C ILE A 139 26.24 51.38 -21.01
N LEU A 140 25.16 51.99 -21.51
CA LEU A 140 24.95 52.23 -22.95
C LEU A 140 25.90 53.30 -23.50
N LYS A 141 26.25 54.32 -22.68
CA LYS A 141 27.18 55.40 -23.07
C LYS A 141 28.63 54.94 -23.20
N ARG A 142 29.07 53.95 -22.40
CA ARG A 142 30.41 53.36 -22.56
C ARG A 142 30.57 52.55 -23.84
N ARG A 143 29.49 51.92 -24.33
CA ARG A 143 29.55 51.08 -25.53
C ARG A 143 29.56 51.88 -26.83
N SER A 144 29.05 53.10 -26.83
CA SER A 144 29.10 54.01 -27.98
C SER A 144 30.47 54.68 -28.19
N LEU A 145 31.31 54.76 -27.14
CA LEU A 145 32.65 55.37 -27.23
C LEU A 145 33.72 54.43 -27.81
N ILE A 146 33.46 53.12 -27.87
CA ILE A 146 34.43 52.13 -28.39
C ILE A 146 34.28 51.95 -29.92
N LYS A 147 33.21 52.47 -30.53
CA LYS A 147 32.93 52.33 -31.98
C LYS A 147 33.39 53.51 -32.85
N ASN A 148 33.89 54.59 -32.24
CA ASN A 148 34.40 55.77 -32.94
C ASN A 148 35.88 56.00 -32.59
N GLY A 149 36.72 55.00 -32.90
CA GLY A 149 38.18 55.08 -32.81
C GLY A 149 38.79 54.27 -33.95
#